data_AF-A0A0W8D0F6-F1
#
_entry.id   AF-A0A0W8D0F6-F1
#
_cell.length_a   1.000
_cell.length_b   1.000
_cell.length_c   1.000
_cell.angle_alpha   90.00
_cell.angle_beta   90.00
_cell.angle_gamma   90.00
#
_symmetry.space_group_name_H-M   'P 1'
#
loop_
_entity.id
_entity.type
_entity.pdbx_description
1 polymer ?
#
loop_
_entity_poly.entity_id
_entity_poly.type
_entity_poly.pdbx_seq_one_letter_code
_entity_poly.pdbx_strand_id
1 'polypeptide(L)' 'MSHGSSTVLAAVYGPEAVSWVTTARSSTSDGVLTCISNGLLSEEQYFACSEACQRASESVAAFFRIVQQKKHPLESAGQ' A
#
# COMPACT_ATOMS: atom_id res chain seq x y z
N MET A 1 -17.39 -0.36 -10.84
CA MET A 1 -15.98 0.04 -10.87
C MET A 1 -15.22 -0.86 -9.89
N SER A 2 -14.13 -1.51 -10.29
CA SER A 2 -13.36 -2.38 -9.39
C SER A 2 -12.60 -1.51 -8.38
N HIS A 3 -12.98 -1.56 -7.10
CA HIS A 3 -12.22 -0.89 -6.04
C HIS A 3 -10.98 -1.74 -5.72
N GLY A 4 -9.79 -1.16 -5.90
CA GLY A 4 -8.54 -1.83 -5.59
C GLY A 4 -8.21 -1.72 -4.10
N SER A 5 -7.59 -2.75 -3.54
CA SER A 5 -6.88 -2.64 -2.27
C SER A 5 -5.46 -3.14 -2.48
N SER A 6 -4.51 -2.58 -1.74
CA SER A 6 -3.13 -3.03 -1.72
C SER A 6 -2.75 -3.46 -0.32
N THR A 7 -1.93 -4.50 -0.23
CA THR A 7 -1.32 -4.96 1.02
C THR A 7 0.18 -4.79 0.88
N VAL A 8 0.79 -4.06 1.81
CA VAL A 8 2.24 -3.79 1.82
C VAL A 8 2.82 -4.24 3.15
N LEU A 9 3.97 -4.89 3.09
CA LEU A 9 4.80 -5.27 4.23
C LEU A 9 6.06 -4.41 4.25
N ALA A 10 6.33 -3.74 5.37
CA ALA A 10 7.61 -3.09 5.66
C ALA A 10 8.30 -3.83 6.81
N ALA A 11 9.55 -4.24 6.61
CA ALA A 11 10.33 -5.00 7.59
C ALA A 11 11.57 -4.23 8.04
N VAL A 12 11.85 -4.30 9.35
CA VAL A 12 13.06 -3.79 9.99
C VAL A 12 13.87 -4.98 10.49
N TYR A 13 15.15 -5.00 10.11
CA TYR A 13 16.08 -6.04 10.52
C TYR A 13 16.81 -5.61 11.79
N GLY A 14 16.51 -6.28 12.90
CA GLY A 14 17.28 -6.18 14.13
C GLY A 14 18.35 -7.27 14.23
N PRO A 15 19.25 -7.17 15.22
CA PRO A 15 20.33 -8.14 15.42
C PRO A 15 19.83 -9.56 15.74
N GLU A 16 18.65 -9.72 16.35
CA GLU A 16 18.14 -11.05 16.77
C GLU A 16 16.89 -11.52 16.01
N ALA A 17 16.09 -10.60 15.44
CA ALA A 17 14.86 -10.94 14.75
C ALA A 17 14.43 -9.86 13.74
N VAL A 18 13.58 -10.27 12.80
CA VAL A 18 12.90 -9.37 11.87
C VAL A 18 11.58 -8.93 12.47
N SER A 19 11.44 -7.62 12.69
CA SER A 19 10.17 -7.00 13.03
C SER A 19 9.54 -6.40 11.78
N TRP A 20 8.22 -6.37 11.69
CA TRP A 20 7.56 -5.86 10.50
C TRP A 20 6.18 -5.26 10.80
N VAL A 21 5.72 -4.42 9.87
CA VAL A 21 4.36 -3.89 9.80
C VAL A 21 3.78 -4.23 8.43
N THR A 22 2.59 -4.84 8.43
CA THR A 22 1.77 -5.07 7.24
C THR A 22 0.58 -4.14 7.28
N THR A 23 0.41 -3.33 6.25
CA THR A 23 -0.75 -2.44 6.11
C THR A 23 -1.52 -2.81 4.85
N ALA A 24 -2.85 -2.95 4.96
CA ALA A 24 -3.73 -2.93 3.80
C ALA A 24 -4.42 -1.58 3.70
N ARG A 25 -4.42 -0.99 2.50
CA ARG A 25 -5.08 0.29 2.23
C ARG A 25 -6.06 0.18 1.07
N SER A 26 -7.15 0.94 1.20
CA SER A 26 -8.11 1.14 0.13
C SER A 26 -7.55 2.12 -0.90
N SER A 27 -7.75 1.86 -2.19
CA SER A 27 -7.34 2.80 -3.25
C SER A 27 -8.33 3.96 -3.45
N THR A 28 -9.49 3.93 -2.79
CA THR A 28 -10.57 4.92 -2.98
C THR A 28 -10.89 5.71 -1.71
N SER A 29 -10.31 5.34 -0.58
CA SER A 29 -10.39 6.09 0.66
C SER A 29 -9.00 6.17 1.26
N ASP A 30 -8.63 7.31 1.84
CA ASP A 30 -7.31 7.49 2.46
C ASP A 30 -7.09 6.63 3.72
N GLY A 31 -8.07 5.80 4.09
CA GLY A 31 -8.07 4.96 5.27
C GLY A 31 -7.22 3.68 5.13
N VAL A 32 -6.60 3.31 6.26
CA VAL A 32 -6.04 1.99 6.51
C VAL A 32 -7.18 1.01 6.79
N LEU A 33 -7.22 -0.11 6.06
CA LEU A 33 -8.20 -1.19 6.27
C LEU A 33 -7.73 -2.14 7.37
N THR A 34 -6.43 -2.45 7.40
CA THR A 34 -5.82 -3.25 8.45
C THR A 34 -4.37 -2.84 8.66
N CYS A 35 -3.90 -2.96 9.89
CA CYS A 35 -2.50 -2.80 10.26
C CYS A 35 -2.14 -3.91 11.25
N ILE A 36 -1.17 -4.74 10.88
CA ILE A 36 -0.69 -5.86 11.71
C ILE A 36 0.81 -5.70 11.84
N SER A 37 1.33 -5.75 13.06
CA SER A 37 2.76 -5.78 13.31
C SER A 37 3.18 -7.10 13.95
N ASN A 38 4.47 -7.42 13.80
CA ASN A 38 5.11 -8.55 14.44
C ASN A 38 6.50 -8.16 14.92
N GLY A 39 6.92 -8.78 16.03
CA GLY A 39 8.19 -8.48 16.67
C GLY A 39 8.13 -7.22 17.54
N LEU A 40 9.29 -6.84 18.07
CA LEU A 40 9.45 -5.64 18.88
C LEU A 40 9.86 -4.49 17.94
N LEU A 41 9.04 -3.46 17.88
CA LEU A 41 9.30 -2.21 17.18
C LEU A 41 9.34 -1.10 18.21
N SER A 42 10.34 -0.21 18.12
CA SER A 42 10.20 1.10 18.78
C SER A 42 9.07 1.88 18.12
N GLU A 43 8.59 2.93 18.80
CA GLU A 43 7.57 3.82 18.27
C GLU A 43 8.02 4.42 16.92
N GLU A 44 9.26 4.90 16.84
CA GLU A 44 9.84 5.47 15.63
C GLU A 44 9.91 4.46 14.49
N GLN A 45 10.28 3.20 14.79
CA GLN A 45 10.34 2.13 13.79
C GLN A 45 8.94 1.77 13.28
N TYR A 46 7.94 1.70 14.16
CA TYR A 46 6.57 1.44 13.78
C TYR A 46 6.01 2.55 12.88
N PHE A 47 6.25 3.82 13.22
CA PHE A 47 5.83 4.94 12.39
C PHE A 47 6.54 4.97 11.04
N ALA A 48 7.86 4.76 11.02
CA ALA A 48 8.62 4.70 9.77
C ALA A 48 8.13 3.57 8.85
N CYS A 49 7.82 2.40 9.40
CA CYS A 49 7.24 1.29 8.64
C CYS A 49 5.85 1.64 8.10
N SER A 50 5.01 2.25 8.92
CA SER A 50 3.64 2.64 8.54
C SER A 50 3.67 3.67 7.40
N GLU A 51 4.56 4.67 7.46
CA GLU A 51 4.76 5.66 6.40
C GLU A 51 5.33 5.02 5.12
N ALA A 52 6.25 4.06 5.24
CA ALA A 52 6.76 3.30 4.11
C ALA A 52 5.64 2.49 3.42
N CYS A 53 4.80 1.79 4.21
CA CYS A 53 3.63 1.07 3.72
C CYS A 53 2.64 2.02 3.01
N GLN A 54 2.44 3.22 3.56
CA GLN A 54 1.58 4.24 2.97
C GLN A 54 2.05 4.62 1.55
N ARG A 55 3.30 5.06 1.42
CA ARG A 55 3.90 5.49 0.13
C ARG A 55 3.93 4.37 -0.91
N ALA A 56 4.25 3.16 -0.48
CA ALA A 56 4.23 1.99 -1.36
C ALA A 56 2.79 1.67 -1.83
N SER A 57 1.80 1.78 -0.95
CA SER A 57 0.39 1.57 -1.31
C SER A 57 -0.10 2.54 -2.39
N GLU A 58 0.33 3.80 -2.31
CA GLU A 58 0.04 4.82 -3.34
C GLU A 58 0.67 4.46 -4.69
N SER A 59 1.91 3.96 -4.67
CA SER A 59 2.61 3.50 -5.88
C SER A 59 1.87 2.35 -6.55
N VAL A 60 1.40 1.37 -5.76
CA VAL A 60 0.59 0.24 -6.25
C VAL A 60 -0.75 0.74 -6.82
N ALA A 61 -1.43 1.65 -6.13
CA ALA A 61 -2.69 2.23 -6.61
C ALA A 61 -2.51 2.98 -7.94
N ALA A 62 -1.44 3.76 -8.09
CA ALA A 62 -1.10 4.45 -9.33
C ALA A 62 -0.84 3.45 -10.47
N PHE A 63 -0.08 2.39 -10.22
CA PHE A 63 0.15 1.32 -11.19
C PHE A 63 -1.16 0.67 -11.65
N PHE A 64 -2.05 0.31 -10.72
CA PHE A 64 -3.36 -0.24 -11.05
C PHE A 64 -4.17 0.71 -11.94
N ARG A 65 -4.18 2.02 -11.66
CA ARG A 65 -4.86 3.01 -12.51
C ARG A 65 -4.32 3.02 -13.93
N ILE A 66 -2.99 2.99 -14.09
CA ILE A 66 -2.33 2.95 -15.41
C ILE A 66 -2.72 1.68 -16.17
N VAL A 67 -2.70 0.53 -15.51
CA VAL A 67 -3.06 -0.76 -16.15
C VAL A 67 -4.54 -0.78 -16.57
N GLN A 68 -5.44 -0.26 -15.75
CA GLN A 68 -6.87 -0.21 -16.08
C GLN A 68 -7.16 0.73 -17.26
N GLN A 69 -6.48 1.89 -17.32
CA GLN A 69 -6.57 2.80 -18.47
C GLN A 69 -6.08 2.17 -19.78
N LYS A 70 -5.06 1.30 -19.72
CA LYS A 70 -4.61 0.56 -20.91
C LYS A 70 -5.60 -0.53 -21.34
N LYS A 71 -6.29 -1.16 -20.39
CA LYS A 71 -7.27 -2.22 -20.66
C LYS A 71 -8.56 -1.68 -21.26
N HIS A 72 -8.94 -0.46 -20.90
CA HIS A 72 -10.03 0.29 -21.50
C HIS A 72 -9.48 1.60 -22.03
N PRO A 73 -8.84 1.61 -23.23
CA PRO A 73 -8.57 2.86 -23.91
C PRO A 73 -9.90 3.58 -23.97
N LEU A 74 -9.96 4.81 -23.44
CA LEU A 74 -11.11 5.66 -23.67
C LEU A 74 -11.26 5.72 -25.19
N GLU A 75 -12.26 5.02 -25.74
CA GLU A 75 -12.70 5.30 -27.10
C GLU A 75 -13.02 6.78 -27.07
N SER A 76 -12.15 7.55 -27.72
CA SER A 76 -12.36 8.97 -27.93
C SER A 76 -13.73 9.04 -28.57
N ALA A 77 -14.69 9.59 -27.83
CA ALA A 77 -16.04 9.82 -28.31
C ALA A 77 -15.92 10.69 -29.57
N GLY A 78 -15.89 10.01 -30.72
CA GLY A 78 -16.16 10.63 -31.99
C GLY A 78 -17.66 10.80 -32.07
N GLN A 79 -18.13 12.01 -31.77
CA GLN A 79 -19.07 12.80 -32.57
C GLN A 79 -19.36 14.13 -31.88
#